data_AF-A0A6B1DWV3-F1
#
_entry.id   AF-A0A6B1DWV3-F1
#
_cell.length_a   1.000
_cell.length_b   1.000
_cell.length_c   1.000
_cell.angle_alpha   90.00
_cell.angle_beta   90.00
_cell.angle_gamma   90.00
#
_symmetry.space_group_name_H-M   'P 1'
#
loop_
_entity.id
_entity.type
_entity.pdbx_description
1 polymer ?
#
loop_
_entity_poly.entity_id
_entity_poly.type
_entity_poly.pdbx_seq_one_letter_code
_entity_poly.pdbx_strand_id
1 'polypeptide(L)'
;MSQGNTEQQPPEELQTRPSVDMEIVGDNIGQIARFTVEKFEFANSTTLVPEERDDAIRQIEDALWAIVEQLRKRRQEIRSSMFRVASETLEETLKSKD
;
A
#
# COMPACT_ATOMS: atom_id res chain seq x y z
N MET A 1 54.64 -20.74 8.06
CA MET A 1 54.15 -19.36 7.90
C MET A 1 52.65 -19.42 7.75
N SER A 2 51.97 -18.65 8.60
CA SER A 2 50.52 -18.53 8.71
C SER A 2 49.97 -17.73 7.53
N GLN A 3 48.92 -18.21 6.88
CA GLN A 3 47.85 -17.35 6.37
C GLN A 3 46.53 -18.12 6.52
N GLY A 4 45.88 -17.91 7.66
CA GLY A 4 44.49 -18.27 7.85
C GLY A 4 43.63 -17.43 6.90
N ASN A 5 43.01 -18.10 5.95
CA ASN A 5 42.01 -17.52 5.08
C ASN A 5 40.76 -17.32 5.94
N THR A 6 40.59 -16.12 6.52
CA THR A 6 39.35 -15.75 7.18
C THR A 6 38.29 -15.61 6.11
N GLU A 7 37.58 -16.70 5.83
CA GLU A 7 36.33 -16.68 5.08
C GLU A 7 35.37 -15.78 5.84
N GLN A 8 35.26 -14.52 5.39
CA GLN A 8 34.17 -13.65 5.80
C GLN A 8 32.89 -14.31 5.32
N GLN A 9 32.19 -14.98 6.24
CA GLN A 9 30.82 -15.43 6.00
C GLN A 9 30.02 -14.20 5.52
N PRO A 10 29.34 -14.28 4.37
CA PRO A 10 28.47 -13.20 3.95
C PRO A 10 27.43 -12.98 5.05
N PRO A 11 27.05 -11.73 5.35
CA PRO A 11 26.06 -11.44 6.37
C PRO A 11 24.80 -12.26 6.07
N GLU A 12 24.26 -12.95 7.09
CA GLU A 12 23.01 -13.70 7.01
C GLU A 12 22.00 -12.90 6.16
N GLU A 13 21.56 -13.49 5.05
CA GLU A 13 20.56 -12.87 4.18
C GLU A 13 19.39 -12.43 5.05
N LEU A 14 19.14 -11.11 5.07
CA LEU A 14 18.01 -10.53 5.77
C LEU A 14 16.75 -11.21 5.25
N GLN A 15 16.20 -12.14 6.03
CA GLN A 15 14.95 -12.81 5.70
C GLN A 15 13.84 -11.75 5.64
N THR A 16 13.53 -11.31 4.42
CA THR A 16 12.43 -10.38 4.19
C THR A 16 11.14 -11.11 4.47
N ARG A 17 10.41 -10.68 5.50
CA ARG A 17 9.03 -11.12 5.72
C ARG A 17 8.20 -10.70 4.50
N PRO A 18 7.23 -11.52 4.07
CA PRO A 18 6.39 -11.19 2.92
C PRO A 18 5.70 -9.84 3.15
N SER A 19 5.94 -8.88 2.28
CA SER A 19 5.24 -7.59 2.28
C SER A 19 3.98 -7.70 1.43
N VAL A 20 2.86 -7.23 1.96
CA VAL A 20 1.67 -6.98 1.12
C VAL A 20 2.00 -5.79 0.23
N ASP A 21 1.95 -6.01 -1.08
CA ASP A 21 2.11 -4.93 -2.05
C ASP A 21 0.85 -4.06 -2.05
N MET A 22 0.98 -2.84 -1.52
CA MET A 22 -0.08 -1.84 -1.46
C MET A 22 0.02 -0.83 -2.62
N GLU A 23 0.90 -1.05 -3.60
CA GLU A 23 1.03 -0.16 -4.78
C GLU A 23 -0.07 -0.37 -5.81
N ILE A 24 -0.74 -1.52 -5.78
CA ILE A 24 -1.83 -1.91 -6.70
C ILE A 24 -3.20 -1.30 -6.31
N VAL A 25 -3.24 -0.40 -5.33
CA VAL A 25 -4.51 0.21 -4.90
C VAL A 25 -4.93 1.29 -5.90
N GLY A 26 -5.88 0.96 -6.79
CA GLY A 26 -6.59 1.93 -7.64
C GLY A 26 -6.82 1.53 -9.10
N ASP A 27 -6.07 0.54 -9.62
CA ASP A 27 -6.05 0.21 -11.06
C ASP A 27 -7.41 -0.28 -11.62
N ASN A 28 -8.33 -0.68 -10.74
CA ASN A 28 -9.64 -1.20 -11.09
C ASN A 28 -10.81 -0.30 -10.62
N ILE A 29 -10.56 0.92 -10.14
CA ILE A 29 -11.62 1.80 -9.59
C ILE A 29 -12.75 2.01 -10.59
N GLY A 30 -12.44 2.26 -11.86
CA GLY A 30 -13.47 2.45 -12.88
C GLY A 30 -14.25 1.17 -13.22
N GLN A 31 -13.66 -0.01 -13.03
CA GLN A 31 -14.38 -1.28 -13.16
C GLN A 31 -15.30 -1.51 -11.96
N ILE A 32 -14.82 -1.20 -10.75
CA ILE A 32 -15.61 -1.28 -9.51
C ILE A 32 -16.81 -0.33 -9.59
N ALA A 33 -16.60 0.90 -10.06
CA ALA A 33 -17.66 1.90 -10.19
C ALA A 33 -18.74 1.45 -11.19
N ARG A 34 -18.34 1.01 -12.39
CA ARG A 34 -19.28 0.46 -13.39
C ARG A 34 -20.05 -0.74 -12.87
N PHE A 35 -19.36 -1.71 -12.28
CA PHE A 35 -19.98 -2.90 -11.72
C PHE A 35 -20.96 -2.56 -10.59
N THR A 36 -20.64 -1.54 -9.78
CA THR A 36 -21.54 -1.06 -8.71
C THR A 36 -22.85 -0.53 -9.29
N VAL A 37 -22.77 0.27 -10.35
CA VAL A 37 -23.96 0.80 -11.04
C VAL A 37 -24.75 -0.32 -11.72
N GLU A 38 -24.08 -1.24 -12.43
CA GLU A 38 -24.73 -2.40 -13.04
C GLU A 38 -25.45 -3.28 -12.01
N LYS A 39 -24.81 -3.51 -10.86
CA LYS A 39 -25.41 -4.25 -9.74
C LYS A 39 -26.64 -3.54 -9.20
N PHE A 40 -26.62 -2.22 -9.10
CA PHE A 40 -27.78 -1.43 -8.68
C PHE A 40 -28.94 -1.54 -9.67
N GLU A 41 -28.68 -1.36 -10.96
CA GLU A 41 -29.67 -1.48 -12.03
C GLU A 41 -30.32 -2.87 -12.02
N PHE A 42 -29.50 -3.92 -11.91
CA PHE A 42 -29.98 -5.31 -11.80
C PHE A 42 -30.83 -5.55 -10.56
N ALA A 43 -30.34 -5.14 -9.38
CA ALA A 43 -31.03 -5.39 -8.10
C ALA A 43 -32.39 -4.67 -8.01
N ASN A 44 -32.52 -3.51 -8.67
CA ASN A 44 -33.73 -2.70 -8.62
C ASN A 44 -34.61 -2.87 -9.87
N SER A 45 -34.24 -3.77 -10.80
CA SER A 45 -34.96 -3.97 -12.07
C SER A 45 -35.23 -2.64 -12.80
N THR A 46 -34.22 -1.76 -12.79
CA THR A 46 -34.30 -0.43 -13.38
C THR A 46 -33.13 -0.20 -14.32
N THR A 47 -33.23 0.81 -15.17
CA THR A 47 -32.15 1.27 -16.03
C THR A 47 -32.05 2.77 -15.87
N LEU A 48 -30.89 3.24 -15.45
CA LEU A 48 -30.62 4.67 -15.34
C LEU A 48 -30.53 5.26 -16.74
N VAL A 49 -30.96 6.52 -16.89
CA VAL A 49 -30.69 7.22 -18.14
C VAL A 49 -29.18 7.47 -18.27
N PRO A 50 -28.63 7.60 -19.50
CA PRO A 50 -27.19 7.67 -19.71
C PRO A 50 -26.48 8.75 -18.87
N GLU A 51 -27.07 9.94 -18.76
CA GLU A 51 -26.50 11.05 -17.98
C GLU A 51 -26.40 10.71 -16.48
N GLU A 52 -27.47 10.17 -15.89
CA GLU A 52 -27.48 9.74 -14.48
C GLU A 52 -26.49 8.61 -14.22
N ARG A 53 -26.38 7.69 -15.17
CA ARG A 53 -25.46 6.55 -15.09
C ARG A 53 -24.02 7.01 -15.08
N ASP A 54 -23.65 7.89 -16.01
CA ASP A 54 -22.29 8.42 -16.13
C ASP A 54 -21.91 9.29 -14.93
N ASP A 55 -22.84 10.12 -14.43
CA ASP A 55 -22.62 10.90 -13.22
C ASP A 55 -22.48 10.03 -11.97
N ALA A 56 -23.26 8.95 -11.84
CA ALA A 56 -23.12 8.00 -10.74
C ALA A 56 -21.76 7.30 -10.77
N ILE A 57 -21.32 6.84 -11.95
CA ILE A 57 -20.00 6.22 -12.11
C ILE A 57 -18.91 7.19 -11.68
N ARG A 58 -18.92 8.42 -12.19
CA ARG A 58 -17.92 9.44 -11.85
C ARG A 58 -17.87 9.75 -10.35
N GLN A 59 -19.02 9.91 -9.71
CA GLN A 59 -19.07 10.16 -8.26
C GLN A 59 -18.52 8.99 -7.44
N ILE A 60 -18.78 7.75 -7.87
CA ILE A 60 -18.22 6.57 -7.21
C ILE A 60 -16.70 6.52 -7.43
N GLU A 61 -16.23 6.78 -8.65
CA GLU A 61 -14.79 6.84 -8.96
C GLU A 61 -14.08 7.89 -8.07
N ASP A 62 -14.62 9.11 -7.98
CA ASP A 62 -14.07 10.20 -7.15
C ASP A 62 -14.02 9.81 -5.67
N ALA A 63 -15.09 9.21 -5.14
CA ALA A 63 -15.15 8.77 -3.75
C ALA A 63 -14.13 7.67 -3.45
N LEU A 64 -13.95 6.71 -4.37
CA LEU A 64 -12.96 5.64 -4.23
C LEU A 64 -11.53 6.20 -4.32
N TRP A 65 -11.27 7.14 -5.23
CA TRP A 65 -9.96 7.79 -5.33
C TRP A 65 -9.60 8.57 -4.08
N ALA A 66 -10.54 9.28 -3.46
CA ALA A 66 -10.31 9.98 -2.20
C ALA A 66 -9.85 9.01 -1.09
N ILE A 67 -10.39 7.79 -1.04
CA ILE A 67 -9.95 6.74 -0.10
C ILE A 67 -8.51 6.31 -0.42
N VAL A 68 -8.19 6.09 -1.71
CA VAL A 68 -6.83 5.72 -2.13
C VAL A 68 -5.81 6.78 -1.74
N GLU A 69 -6.11 8.06 -1.94
CA GLU A 69 -5.23 9.16 -1.54
C GLU A 69 -4.97 9.17 -0.03
N GLN A 70 -6.00 8.97 0.79
CA GLN A 70 -5.85 8.86 2.24
C GLN A 70 -4.96 7.69 2.63
N LEU A 71 -5.14 6.52 2.00
CA LEU A 71 -4.31 5.34 2.25
C LEU A 71 -2.85 5.58 1.83
N ARG A 72 -2.61 6.25 0.70
CA ARG A 72 -1.25 6.61 0.25
C ARG A 72 -0.56 7.54 1.23
N LYS A 73 -1.26 8.58 1.72
CA LYS A 73 -0.74 9.47 2.75
C LYS A 73 -0.42 8.69 4.03
N ARG A 74 -1.33 7.82 4.46
CA ARG A 74 -1.12 6.99 5.66
C ARG A 74 0.08 6.05 5.53
N ARG A 75 0.27 5.43 4.35
CA ARG A 75 1.45 4.61 4.04
C ARG A 75 2.73 5.42 4.18
N GLN A 76 2.76 6.65 3.69
CA GLN A 76 3.91 7.53 3.81
C GLN A 76 4.24 7.85 5.28
N GLU A 77 3.24 8.19 6.10
CA GLU A 77 3.42 8.45 7.54
C GLU A 77 3.97 7.22 8.28
N ILE A 78 3.39 6.05 8.01
CA ILE A 78 3.84 4.79 8.61
C ILE A 78 5.31 4.53 8.25
N ARG A 79 5.67 4.68 6.96
CA ARG A 79 7.04 4.48 6.49
C ARG A 79 8.02 5.42 7.20
N SER A 80 7.69 6.70 7.33
CA SER A 80 8.53 7.66 8.07
C SER A 80 8.69 7.26 9.54
N SER A 81 7.61 6.80 10.18
CA SER A 81 7.67 6.32 11.57
C SER A 81 8.56 5.09 11.72
N MET A 82 8.48 4.13 10.78
CA MET A 82 9.32 2.93 10.79
C MET A 82 10.81 3.29 10.71
N PHE A 83 11.19 4.20 9.82
CA PHE A 83 12.58 4.66 9.75
C PHE A 83 13.04 5.36 11.02
N ARG A 84 12.18 6.20 11.62
CA ARG A 84 12.50 6.84 12.89
C ARG A 84 12.76 5.82 13.99
N VAL A 85 11.86 4.85 14.17
CA VAL A 85 12.03 3.77 15.17
C VAL A 85 13.29 2.97 14.92
N ALA A 86 13.59 2.64 13.66
CA ALA A 86 14.81 1.92 13.30
C ALA A 86 16.08 2.72 13.68
N SER A 87 16.11 4.03 13.40
CA SER A 87 17.22 4.90 13.77
C SER A 87 17.39 5.02 15.29
N GLU A 88 16.29 5.28 16.02
CA GLU A 88 16.30 5.38 17.50
C GLU A 88 16.84 4.08 18.12
N THR A 89 16.37 2.93 17.63
CA THR A 89 16.81 1.61 18.11
C THR A 89 18.31 1.36 17.85
N LEU A 90 18.81 1.78 16.68
CA LEU A 90 20.23 1.66 16.35
C LEU A 90 21.09 2.51 17.28
N GLU A 91 20.69 3.77 17.51
CA GLU A 91 21.41 4.66 18.42
C GLU A 91 21.47 4.11 19.86
N GLU A 92 20.36 3.57 20.38
CA GLU A 92 20.32 2.95 21.71
C GLU A 92 21.24 1.73 21.81
N THR A 93 21.27 0.91 20.75
CA THR A 93 22.13 -0.28 20.69
C THR A 93 23.61 0.08 20.65
N LEU A 94 23.97 1.22 20.06
CA LEU A 94 25.36 1.70 20.01
C LEU A 94 25.76 2.37 21.33
N LYS A 95 24.88 3.19 21.93
CA LYS A 95 25.13 3.84 23.24
C LYS A 95 25.27 2.86 24.39
N SER A 96 24.64 1.69 24.32
CA SER A 96 24.72 0.64 25.35
C SER A 96 25.98 -0.23 25.25
N LYS A 97 26.83 -0.01 24.24
CA LYS A 97 28.10 -0.73 24.03
C LYS A 97 29.34 0.06 24.49
N ASP A 98 29.17 1.33 24.85
CA ASP A 98 30.18 2.19 25.50
C ASP A 98 30.00 2.15 27.03
#